data_AF-A0A9E0HGN6-F1
#
_entry.id   AF-A0A9E0HGN6-F1
#
_cell.length_a   1.000
_cell.length_b   1.000
_cell.length_c   1.000
_cell.angle_alpha   90.00
_cell.angle_beta   90.00
_cell.angle_gamma   90.00
#
_symmetry.space_group_name_H-M   'P 1'
#
loop_
_entity.id
_entity.type
_entity.pdbx_description
1 polymer ?
#
loop_
_entity_poly.entity_id
_entity_poly.type
_entity_poly.pdbx_seq_one_letter_code
_entity_poly.pdbx_strand_id
1 'polypeptide(L)' 'MSYDFVTAAQYEFFLSAITGGAAVYWIGIDSYRLRKALADDRTDAGVRDRIFGSMVGIVVGVVGVVGVALHHLR' A
#
# COMPACT_ATOMS: atom_id res chain seq x y z
N MET A 1 39.60 -2.91 -2.10
CA MET A 1 38.26 -2.45 -1.70
C MET A 1 37.29 -3.08 -2.68
N SER A 2 36.77 -4.28 -2.35
CA SER A 2 35.81 -4.96 -3.21
C SER A 2 34.48 -4.23 -3.05
N TYR A 3 34.00 -3.63 -4.13
CA TYR A 3 32.59 -3.30 -4.23
C TYR A 3 31.90 -4.65 -4.44
N ASP A 4 31.39 -5.25 -3.36
CA ASP A 4 30.52 -6.41 -3.48
C ASP A 4 29.29 -5.94 -4.26
N PHE A 5 29.26 -6.30 -5.54
CA PHE A 5 28.15 -5.98 -6.42
C PHE A 5 26.92 -6.68 -5.85
N VAL A 6 25.94 -5.88 -5.40
CA VAL A 6 24.61 -6.38 -5.04
C VAL A 6 24.12 -7.22 -6.20
N THR A 7 23.87 -8.51 -5.94
CA THR A 7 23.39 -9.42 -6.97
C THR A 7 22.01 -8.99 -7.44
N ALA A 8 21.63 -9.28 -8.69
CA ALA A 8 20.31 -8.93 -9.22
C ALA A 8 19.17 -9.42 -8.30
N ALA A 9 19.31 -10.62 -7.73
CA ALA A 9 18.36 -11.19 -6.77
C ALA A 9 18.25 -10.37 -5.47
N GLN A 10 19.36 -9.87 -4.94
CA GLN A 10 19.33 -9.02 -3.74
C GLN A 10 18.67 -7.66 -4.03
N TYR A 11 18.90 -7.11 -5.22
CA TYR A 11 18.27 -5.86 -5.65
C TYR A 11 16.76 -6.01 -5.85
N GLU A 12 16.33 -7.07 -6.54
CA GLU A 12 14.91 -7.41 -6.73
C GLU A 12 14.20 -7.65 -5.40
N PHE A 13 14.83 -8.38 -4.47
CA PHE A 13 14.29 -8.60 -3.14
C PHE A 13 14.10 -7.28 -2.38
N PHE A 14 15.08 -6.38 -2.44
CA PHE A 14 15.00 -5.08 -1.79
C PHE A 14 13.87 -4.20 -2.36
N LEU A 15 13.75 -4.14 -3.69
CA LEU A 15 12.65 -3.41 -4.34
C LEU A 15 11.29 -3.99 -3.94
N SER A 16 11.15 -5.32 -3.99
CA SER A 16 9.92 -6.01 -3.60
C SER A 16 9.53 -5.71 -2.15
N ALA A 17 10.50 -5.73 -1.23
CA ALA A 17 10.29 -5.41 0.17
C ALA A 17 9.84 -3.95 0.38
N ILE A 18 10.46 -2.98 -0.32
CA ILE A 18 10.05 -1.57 -0.25
C ILE A 18 8.64 -1.39 -0.81
N THR A 19 8.37 -1.94 -1.99
CA THR A 19 7.06 -1.79 -2.64
C THR A 19 5.96 -2.45 -1.81
N GLY A 20 6.19 -3.67 -1.30
CA GLY A 20 5.25 -4.35 -0.42
C GLY A 20 5.02 -3.60 0.89
N GLY A 21 6.10 -3.11 1.51
CA GLY A 21 6.03 -2.31 2.73
C GLY A 21 5.27 -0.99 2.53
N ALA A 22 5.54 -0.26 1.46
CA ALA A 22 4.82 0.96 1.10
C ALA A 22 3.33 0.69 0.87
N ALA A 23 3.01 -0.42 0.19
CA ALA A 23 1.63 -0.83 -0.05
C ALA A 23 0.88 -1.14 1.26
N VAL A 24 1.48 -1.92 2.17
CA VAL A 24 0.91 -2.21 3.50
C VAL A 24 0.71 -0.92 4.31
N TYR A 25 1.69 -0.02 4.29
CA TYR A 25 1.59 1.27 4.97
C TYR A 25 0.41 2.10 4.45
N TRP A 26 0.23 2.15 3.12
CA TRP A 26 -0.87 2.87 2.48
C TRP A 26 -2.24 2.32 2.89
N ILE A 27 -2.39 0.99 2.90
CA ILE A 27 -3.60 0.32 3.41
C ILE A 27 -3.88 0.78 4.84
N GLY A 28 -2.86 0.82 5.70
CA GLY A 28 -3.02 1.24 7.09
C GLY A 28 -3.49 2.69 7.24
N ILE A 29 -2.86 3.63 6.53
CA ILE A 29 -3.26 5.04 6.53
C ILE A 29 -4.70 5.21 6.04
N ASP A 30 -5.04 4.62 4.91
CA ASP A 30 -6.36 4.83 4.33
C ASP A 30 -7.44 4.09 5.13
N SER A 31 -7.12 2.96 5.77
CA SER A 31 -8.00 2.33 6.76
C SER A 31 -8.28 3.25 7.96
N TYR A 32 -7.25 3.95 8.46
CA TYR A 32 -7.42 4.93 9.53
C TYR A 32 -8.26 6.14 9.08
N ARG A 33 -7.99 6.69 7.89
CA ARG A 33 -8.77 7.79 7.31
C ARG A 33 -10.22 7.41 7.06
N LEU A 34 -10.45 6.21 6.56
CA LEU A 34 -11.78 5.64 6.36
C LEU A 34 -12.52 5.52 7.69
N ARG A 35 -11.86 4.96 8.71
CA ARG A 35 -12.47 4.83 10.05
C ARG A 35 -12.84 6.20 10.63
N LYS A 36 -11.98 7.21 10.46
CA LYS A 36 -12.26 8.58 10.90
C LYS A 36 -13.43 9.19 10.13
N ALA A 37 -13.45 9.09 8.81
CA ALA A 37 -14.51 9.63 7.96
C ALA A 37 -15.87 8.93 8.20
N LEU A 38 -15.87 7.65 8.55
CA LEU A 38 -17.10 6.91 8.89
C LEU A 38 -17.74 7.33 10.20
N ALA A 39 -17.00 8.02 11.07
CA ALA A 39 -17.48 8.58 12.34
C ALA A 39 -18.06 10.00 12.19
N ASP A 40 -17.78 10.69 11.07
CA ASP A 40 -18.37 11.99 10.74
C ASP A 40 -19.77 11.84 10.11
N ASP A 41 -20.49 12.96 10.02
CA ASP A 41 -21.82 13.01 9.40
C ASP A 41 -21.75 12.71 7.89
N ARG A 42 -22.41 11.63 7.48
CA ARG A 42 -22.36 11.09 6.11
C ARG A 42 -23.25 11.84 5.13
N THR A 43 -24.04 12.80 5.61
CA THR A 43 -24.85 13.68 4.75
C THR A 43 -24.01 14.72 4.02
N ASP A 44 -22.80 15.01 4.51
CA ASP A 44 -21.83 15.88 3.83
C ASP A 44 -21.17 15.16 2.64
N ALA A 45 -21.26 15.77 1.45
CA ALA A 45 -20.60 15.28 0.24
C ALA A 45 -19.08 15.14 0.41
N GLY A 46 -18.43 16.04 1.16
CA GLY A 46 -16.98 15.98 1.41
C GLY A 46 -16.56 14.82 2.30
N VAL A 47 -17.45 14.28 3.14
CA VAL A 47 -17.19 13.05 3.92
C VAL A 47 -17.28 11.83 3.00
N ARG A 48 -18.27 11.78 2.10
CA ARG A 48 -18.43 10.71 1.12
C ARG A 48 -17.23 10.59 0.17
N ASP A 49 -16.70 11.72 -0.30
CA ASP A 49 -15.51 11.73 -1.16
C ASP A 49 -14.26 11.22 -0.43
N ARG A 50 -14.10 11.57 0.86
CA ARG A 50 -13.01 11.06 1.70
C ARG A 50 -13.12 9.56 1.95
N ILE A 51 -14.32 9.06 2.18
CA ILE A 51 -14.61 7.62 2.31
C ILE A 51 -14.22 6.90 1.01
N PHE A 52 -14.70 7.40 -0.13
CA PHE A 52 -14.42 6.79 -1.43
C PHE A 52 -12.93 6.80 -1.77
N GLY A 53 -12.26 7.94 -1.58
CA GLY A 53 -10.81 8.05 -1.79
C GLY A 53 -10.01 7.09 -0.90
N SER A 54 -10.40 6.95 0.37
CA SER A 54 -9.75 6.00 1.28
C SER A 54 -10.01 4.54 0.87
N MET A 55 -11.21 4.21 0.39
CA MET A 55 -11.50 2.87 -0.14
C MET A 55 -10.64 2.55 -1.36
N VAL A 56 -10.50 3.48 -2.31
CA VAL A 56 -9.65 3.30 -3.49
C VAL A 56 -8.19 3.09 -3.09
N GLY A 57 -7.68 3.89 -2.14
CA GLY A 57 -6.32 3.75 -1.65
C GLY A 57 -6.04 2.39 -0.99
N ILE A 58 -6.99 1.86 -0.22
CA ILE A 58 -6.92 0.48 0.33
C ILE A 58 -6.85 -0.55 -0.81
N VAL A 59 -7.71 -0.45 -1.82
CA VAL A 59 -7.73 -1.40 -2.95
C VAL A 59 -6.40 -1.38 -3.70
N VAL A 60 -5.86 -0.20 -4.00
CA VAL A 60 -4.56 -0.04 -4.66
C VAL A 60 -3.45 -0.65 -3.82
N GLY A 61 -3.44 -0.40 -2.51
CA GLY A 61 -2.48 -1.01 -1.60
C GLY A 61 -2.58 -2.55 -1.60
N VAL A 62 -3.79 -3.12 -1.56
CA VAL A 62 -3.99 -4.58 -1.62
C VAL A 62 -3.44 -5.15 -2.92
N VAL A 63 -3.69 -4.51 -4.07
CA VAL A 63 -3.13 -4.94 -5.36
C VAL A 63 -1.61 -4.93 -5.33
N GLY A 64 -0.98 -3.91 -4.74
CA GLY A 64 0.47 -3.85 -4.56
C GLY A 64 1.03 -5.01 -3.73
N VAL A 65 0.38 -5.32 -2.60
CA VAL A 65 0.77 -6.45 -1.73
C VAL A 65 0.61 -7.79 -2.46
N VAL A 66 -0.50 -7.99 -3.16
CA VAL A 66 -0.75 -9.22 -3.93
C VAL A 66 0.26 -9.36 -5.07
N GLY A 67 0.60 -8.28 -5.77
CA GLY A 67 1.63 -8.28 -6.82
C GLY A 67 3.00 -8.72 -6.28
N VAL A 68 3.39 -8.21 -5.11
CA VAL A 68 4.61 -8.62 -4.41
C VAL A 68 4.56 -10.10 -3.99
N ALA A 69 3.43 -10.56 -3.45
CA ALA A 69 3.27 -11.96 -3.06
C ALA A 69 3.37 -12.91 -4.26
N LEU A 70 2.74 -12.57 -5.39
CA LEU A 70 2.81 -13.34 -6.63
C LEU A 70 4.21 -13.34 -7.25
N HIS A 71 4.96 -12.24 -7.12
CA HIS A 71 6.35 -12.16 -7.57
C HIS A 71 7.25 -13.16 -6.83
N HIS A 72 7.01 -13.38 -5.54
CA HIS A 72 7.80 -14.33 -4.74
C HIS A 72 7.36 -15.80 -4.85
N LEU A 73 6.19 -16.07 -5.44
CA LEU A 73 5.66 -17.43 -5.65
C LEU A 73 6.00 -18.01 -7.03
N ARG A 74 6.60 -17.21 -7.92
CA ARG A 74 7.09 -17.63 -9.24
C ARG A 74 8.58 -17.91 -9.19
#